data_AF-A0A933BDH0-F1
#
_entry.id   AF-A0A933BDH0-F1
#
_cell.length_a   1.000
_cell.length_b   1.000
_cell.length_c   1.000
_cell.angle_alpha   90.00
_cell.angle_beta   90.00
_cell.angle_gamma   90.00
#
_symmetry.space_group_name_H-M   'P 1'
#
loop_
_entity.id
_entity.type
_entity.pdbx_description
1 polymer ?
#
loop_
_entity_poly.entity_id
_entity_poly.type
_entity_poly.pdbx_seq_one_letter_code
_entity_poly.pdbx_strand_id
1 'polypeptide(L)'
;MPGASPYESIPPADVERGRLLAAVAYLPGLCLLGLLGAPDNAFVGFHARQGFLLLLLEITIAVFLGIYDASIGRIPFVGALVGYLVKFILWTGILLITIYGMLKALDGRVIRLPYLGDHVERIPF
;
A
#
# COMPACT_ATOMS: atom_id res chain seq x y z
N MET A 1 -6.31 7.18 27.69
CA MET A 1 -6.17 5.72 27.48
C MET A 1 -6.09 5.52 25.98
N PRO A 2 -5.07 4.82 25.43
CA PRO A 2 -5.13 4.49 24.01
C PRO A 2 -6.38 3.62 23.83
N GLY A 3 -7.38 4.16 23.15
CA GLY A 3 -8.62 3.44 22.85
C GLY A 3 -8.28 2.18 22.06
N ALA A 4 -9.04 1.10 22.27
CA ALA A 4 -8.96 -0.10 21.46
C ALA A 4 -8.90 0.28 19.97
N SER A 5 -8.00 -0.35 19.22
CA SER A 5 -7.88 -0.03 17.79
C SER A 5 -9.22 -0.34 17.12
N PRO A 6 -9.79 0.55 16.29
CA PRO A 6 -11.07 0.28 15.61
C PRO A 6 -11.01 -0.95 14.69
N TYR A 7 -9.81 -1.51 14.47
CA TYR A 7 -9.56 -2.71 13.69
C TYR A 7 -9.53 -4.00 14.52
N GLU A 8 -9.60 -3.93 15.86
CA GLU A 8 -9.71 -5.12 16.74
C GLU A 8 -11.10 -5.76 16.66
N SER A 9 -12.13 -4.98 16.31
CA SER A 9 -13.51 -5.46 16.19
C SER A 9 -14.20 -4.82 14.98
N ILE A 10 -14.00 -5.42 13.79
CA ILE A 10 -14.68 -4.96 12.57
C ILE A 10 -16.04 -5.65 12.45
N PRO A 11 -17.15 -4.90 12.25
CA PRO A 11 -18.47 -5.47 12.02
C PRO A 11 -18.48 -6.37 10.77
N PRO A 12 -19.11 -7.56 10.80
CA PRO A 12 -19.21 -8.42 9.62
C PRO A 12 -19.84 -7.73 8.39
N ALA A 13 -20.79 -6.83 8.62
CA ALA A 13 -21.45 -6.06 7.56
C ALA A 13 -20.49 -5.10 6.84
N ASP A 14 -19.51 -4.54 7.54
CA ASP A 14 -18.49 -3.65 6.96
C ASP A 14 -17.56 -4.43 6.03
N VAL A 15 -17.20 -5.66 6.44
CA VAL A 15 -16.40 -6.57 5.61
C VAL A 15 -17.18 -6.96 4.35
N GLU A 16 -18.43 -7.41 4.49
CA GLU A 16 -19.25 -7.87 3.37
C GLU A 16 -19.45 -6.77 2.31
N ARG A 17 -19.79 -5.55 2.75
CA ARG A 17 -20.04 -4.41 1.86
C ARG A 17 -18.76 -3.77 1.34
N GLY A 18 -17.67 -3.81 2.12
CA GLY A 18 -16.43 -3.10 1.84
C GLY A 18 -15.36 -3.91 1.10
N ARG A 19 -15.53 -5.23 0.97
CA ARG A 19 -14.51 -6.18 0.51
C ARG A 19 -13.79 -5.77 -0.78
N LEU A 20 -14.57 -5.45 -1.81
CA LEU A 20 -14.04 -5.09 -3.13
C LEU A 20 -13.32 -3.74 -3.08
N LEU A 21 -13.93 -2.74 -2.42
CA LEU A 21 -13.34 -1.41 -2.31
C LEU A 21 -12.03 -1.45 -1.51
N ALA A 22 -11.98 -2.23 -0.44
CA ALA A 22 -10.78 -2.47 0.34
C ALA A 22 -9.65 -3.12 -0.47
N ALA A 23 -9.97 -4.11 -1.32
CA ALA A 23 -8.97 -4.73 -2.19
C ALA A 23 -8.47 -3.75 -3.27
N VAL A 24 -9.38 -3.03 -3.93
CA VAL A 24 -9.04 -2.03 -4.94
C VAL A 24 -8.19 -0.89 -4.36
N ALA A 25 -8.33 -0.60 -3.07
CA ALA A 25 -7.57 0.45 -2.40
C ALA A 25 -6.05 0.22 -2.36
N TYR A 26 -5.57 -1.01 -2.63
CA TYR A 26 -4.13 -1.28 -2.78
C TYR A 26 -3.56 -0.88 -4.15
N LEU A 27 -4.42 -0.60 -5.14
CA LEU A 27 -3.96 -0.11 -6.42
C LEU A 27 -3.55 1.38 -6.30
N PRO A 28 -2.45 1.79 -6.95
CA PRO A 28 -1.93 3.15 -6.82
C PRO A 28 -2.99 4.20 -7.15
N GLY A 29 -3.15 5.19 -6.25
CA GLY A 29 -4.16 6.26 -6.38
C GLY A 29 -5.60 5.87 -6.03
N LEU A 30 -6.00 4.60 -6.19
CA LEU A 30 -7.35 4.15 -5.88
C LEU A 30 -7.61 4.02 -4.36
N CYS A 31 -6.56 4.03 -3.54
CA CYS A 31 -6.67 4.18 -2.08
C CYS A 31 -7.55 5.37 -1.66
N LEU A 32 -7.52 6.47 -2.42
CA LEU A 32 -8.31 7.67 -2.13
C LEU A 32 -9.82 7.42 -2.25
N LEU A 33 -10.26 6.49 -3.10
CA LEU A 33 -11.67 6.11 -3.20
C LEU A 33 -12.16 5.47 -1.91
N GLY A 34 -11.33 4.64 -1.26
CA GLY A 34 -11.66 4.06 0.04
C GLY A 34 -11.63 5.11 1.16
N LEU A 35 -10.60 5.95 1.19
CA LEU A 35 -10.42 6.98 2.23
C LEU A 35 -11.53 8.04 2.20
N LEU A 36 -11.94 8.49 1.02
CA LEU A 36 -12.90 9.58 0.86
C LEU A 36 -14.33 9.10 0.61
N GLY A 37 -14.49 7.93 -0.02
CA GLY A 37 -15.79 7.40 -0.44
C GLY A 37 -16.46 6.46 0.56
N ALA A 38 -15.72 5.93 1.55
CA ALA A 38 -16.26 5.08 2.60
C ALA A 38 -15.62 5.35 3.98
N PRO A 39 -15.59 6.62 4.46
CA PRO A 39 -14.91 6.98 5.70
C PRO A 39 -15.51 6.30 6.94
N ASP A 40 -16.80 5.96 6.90
CA ASP A 40 -17.50 5.30 8.01
C ASP A 40 -17.28 3.78 8.07
N ASN A 41 -16.67 3.17 7.04
CA ASN A 41 -16.40 1.74 6.99
C ASN A 41 -14.98 1.46 7.49
N ALA A 42 -14.86 0.93 8.72
CA ALA A 42 -13.57 0.68 9.36
C ALA A 42 -12.69 -0.31 8.58
N PHE A 43 -13.30 -1.29 7.89
CA PHE A 43 -12.59 -2.28 7.06
C PHE A 43 -11.95 -1.64 5.82
N VAL A 44 -12.72 -0.83 5.11
CA VAL A 44 -12.22 -0.08 3.95
C VAL A 44 -11.18 0.93 4.38
N GLY A 45 -11.43 1.67 5.47
CA GLY A 45 -10.49 2.64 6.01
C GLY A 45 -9.12 2.04 6.33
N PHE A 46 -9.07 0.86 6.96
CA PHE A 46 -7.82 0.15 7.24
C PHE A 46 -7.01 -0.13 5.96
N HIS A 47 -7.63 -0.81 5.00
CA HIS A 47 -6.96 -1.21 3.76
C HIS A 47 -6.62 -0.01 2.87
N ALA A 48 -7.45 1.02 2.88
CA ALA A 48 -7.21 2.25 2.14
C ALA A 48 -6.05 3.06 2.70
N ARG A 49 -5.89 3.13 4.02
CA ARG A 49 -4.70 3.73 4.66
C ARG A 49 -3.44 2.94 4.38
N GLN A 50 -3.49 1.59 4.43
CA GLN A 50 -2.34 0.77 4.01
C GLN A 50 -1.98 0.96 2.53
N GLY A 51 -2.98 1.00 1.64
CA GLY A 51 -2.79 1.29 0.23
C GLY A 51 -2.21 2.69 -0.01
N PHE A 52 -2.59 3.67 0.80
CA PHE A 52 -2.01 5.01 0.76
C PHE A 52 -0.55 5.03 1.20
N LEU A 53 -0.17 4.29 2.25
CA LEU A 53 1.25 4.14 2.64
C LEU A 53 2.05 3.45 1.54
N LEU A 54 1.47 2.45 0.87
CA LEU A 54 2.12 1.78 -0.26
C LEU A 54 2.33 2.74 -1.43
N LEU A 55 1.34 3.58 -1.74
CA LEU A 55 1.48 4.65 -2.74
C LEU A 55 2.61 5.63 -2.39
N LEU A 56 2.72 6.05 -1.13
CA LEU A 56 3.82 6.93 -0.70
C LEU A 56 5.18 6.26 -0.85
N LEU A 57 5.28 4.96 -0.55
CA LEU A 57 6.49 4.18 -0.76
C LEU A 57 6.84 4.08 -2.25
N GLU A 58 5.87 3.81 -3.12
CA GLU A 58 6.05 3.77 -4.58
C GLU A 58 6.55 5.10 -5.14
N ILE A 59 5.96 6.22 -4.73
CA ILE A 59 6.40 7.57 -5.12
C ILE A 59 7.85 7.81 -4.66
N THR A 60 8.17 7.43 -3.42
CA THR A 60 9.52 7.59 -2.86
C THR A 60 10.54 6.81 -3.69
N ILE A 61 10.25 5.53 -3.97
CA ILE A 61 11.11 4.66 -4.80
C ILE A 61 11.25 5.24 -6.21
N ALA A 62 10.16 5.69 -6.83
CA ALA A 62 10.18 6.26 -8.17
C ALA A 62 11.08 7.50 -8.25
N VAL A 63 11.03 8.39 -7.26
CA VAL A 63 11.91 9.57 -7.18
C VAL A 63 13.37 9.16 -7.05
N PHE A 64 13.71 8.22 -6.15
CA PHE A 64 15.09 7.73 -6.01
C PHE A 64 15.62 7.09 -7.30
N LEU A 65 14.80 6.26 -7.95
CA LEU A 65 15.16 5.65 -9.24
C LEU A 65 15.34 6.68 -10.35
N GLY A 66 14.52 7.75 -10.35
CA GLY A 66 14.69 8.87 -11.28
C GLY A 66 16.01 9.61 -11.08
N ILE A 67 16.42 9.85 -9.83
CA ILE A 67 17.73 10.44 -9.50
C ILE A 67 18.87 9.51 -9.93
N TYR A 68 18.73 8.20 -9.70
CA TYR A 68 19.70 7.20 -10.15
C TYR A 68 19.88 7.24 -11.68
N ASP A 69 18.78 7.23 -12.44
CA ASP A 69 18.80 7.28 -13.90
C ASP A 69 19.43 8.57 -14.43
N ALA A 70 19.19 9.68 -13.73
CA ALA A 70 19.77 10.98 -14.05
C ALA A 70 21.24 11.13 -13.63
N SER A 71 21.84 10.13 -12.98
CA SER A 71 23.22 10.18 -12.48
C SER A 71 24.04 8.96 -12.92
N ILE A 72 24.22 7.98 -12.02
CA ILE A 72 25.06 6.78 -12.20
C ILE A 72 24.47 5.85 -13.26
N GLY A 73 23.15 5.88 -13.45
CA GLY A 73 22.46 5.10 -14.48
C GLY A 73 22.91 5.40 -15.91
N ARG A 74 23.58 6.54 -16.15
CA ARG A 74 24.14 6.88 -17.47
C ARG A 74 25.45 6.16 -17.79
N ILE A 75 26.10 5.53 -16.81
CA ILE A 75 27.33 4.77 -17.07
C ILE A 75 26.98 3.55 -17.93
N PRO A 76 27.55 3.43 -19.14
CA PRO A 76 27.21 2.34 -20.05
C PRO A 76 27.57 0.97 -19.43
N PHE A 77 26.77 -0.03 -19.76
CA PHE A 77 26.85 -1.41 -19.26
C PHE A 77 26.58 -1.56 -17.75
N VAL A 78 27.49 -1.08 -16.89
CA VAL A 78 27.41 -1.34 -15.44
C VAL A 78 26.25 -0.59 -14.79
N GLY A 79 26.12 0.72 -15.07
CA GLY A 79 25.01 1.52 -14.55
C GLY A 79 23.66 1.06 -15.07
N ALA A 80 23.59 0.68 -16.35
CA ALA A 80 22.37 0.15 -16.94
C ALA A 80 21.96 -1.22 -16.35
N LEU A 81 22.90 -2.17 -16.23
CA LEU A 81 22.62 -3.52 -15.73
C LEU A 81 22.20 -3.50 -14.26
N VAL A 82 22.95 -2.79 -13.41
CA VAL A 82 22.61 -2.64 -11.99
C VAL A 82 21.24 -1.96 -11.84
N GLY A 83 21.00 -0.90 -12.62
CA GLY A 83 19.73 -0.18 -12.61
C GLY A 83 18.55 -1.08 -12.96
N TYR A 84 18.70 -1.92 -13.99
CA TYR A 84 17.67 -2.88 -14.39
C TYR A 84 17.37 -3.89 -13.29
N LEU A 85 18.40 -4.53 -12.71
CA LEU A 85 18.23 -5.54 -11.66
C LEU A 85 17.56 -4.96 -10.41
N VAL A 86 17.99 -3.78 -9.97
CA VAL A 86 17.40 -3.10 -8.82
C VAL A 86 15.94 -2.75 -9.06
N LYS A 87 15.61 -2.16 -10.22
CA LYS A 87 14.23 -1.84 -10.60
C LYS A 87 13.35 -3.08 -10.65
N PHE A 88 13.85 -4.15 -11.26
CA PHE A 88 13.14 -5.42 -11.35
C PHE A 88 12.79 -5.95 -9.95
N ILE A 89 13.77 -6.06 -9.05
CA ILE A 89 13.56 -6.56 -7.69
C ILE A 89 12.58 -5.67 -6.91
N LEU A 90 12.74 -4.34 -6.96
CA LEU A 90 11.90 -3.41 -6.22
C LEU A 90 10.44 -3.45 -6.72
N TRP A 91 10.21 -3.35 -8.03
CA TRP A 91 8.86 -3.35 -8.58
C TRP A 91 8.17 -4.69 -8.45
N THR A 92 8.88 -5.80 -8.58
CA THR A 92 8.33 -7.13 -8.27
C THR A 92 7.98 -7.25 -6.79
N GLY A 93 8.82 -6.75 -5.87
CA GLY A 93 8.52 -6.74 -4.44
C GLY A 93 7.25 -5.94 -4.10
N ILE A 94 7.12 -4.74 -4.65
CA ILE A 94 5.92 -3.90 -4.52
C ILE A 94 4.69 -4.67 -5.03
N LEU A 95 4.76 -5.24 -6.24
CA LEU A 95 3.66 -6.00 -6.82
C LEU A 95 3.21 -7.17 -5.93
N LEU A 96 4.16 -7.91 -5.35
CA LEU A 96 3.86 -9.02 -4.45
C LEU A 96 3.17 -8.54 -3.16
N ILE A 97 3.61 -7.41 -2.60
CA ILE A 97 2.98 -6.79 -1.42
C ILE A 97 1.57 -6.31 -1.75
N THR A 98 1.38 -5.65 -2.91
CA THR A 98 0.07 -5.22 -3.41
C THR A 98 -0.88 -6.41 -3.53
N ILE A 99 -0.48 -7.46 -4.23
CA ILE A 99 -1.30 -8.67 -4.42
C ILE A 99 -1.62 -9.31 -3.07
N TYR A 100 -0.64 -9.44 -2.18
CA TYR A 100 -0.86 -10.00 -0.86
C TYR A 100 -1.90 -9.19 -0.08
N GLY A 101 -1.77 -7.86 -0.04
CA GLY A 101 -2.74 -6.97 0.60
C GLY A 101 -4.15 -7.11 0.02
N MET A 102 -4.25 -7.14 -1.31
CA MET A 102 -5.51 -7.34 -2.03
C MET A 102 -6.17 -8.67 -1.65
N LEU A 103 -5.42 -9.77 -1.65
CA LEU A 103 -5.94 -11.09 -1.30
C LEU A 103 -6.44 -11.13 0.15
N LYS A 104 -5.73 -10.48 1.08
CA LYS A 104 -6.20 -10.40 2.48
C LYS A 104 -7.47 -9.56 2.63
N ALA A 105 -7.58 -8.46 1.90
CA ALA A 105 -8.82 -7.68 1.86
C ALA A 105 -9.98 -8.50 1.26
N LEU A 106 -9.72 -9.26 0.19
CA LEU A 106 -10.70 -10.18 -0.39
C LEU A 106 -11.08 -11.31 0.57
N ASP A 107 -10.18 -11.78 1.43
CA ASP A 107 -10.50 -12.76 2.46
C ASP A 107 -11.21 -12.15 3.69
N GLY A 108 -11.46 -10.84 3.70
CA GLY A 108 -12.06 -10.14 4.84
C GLY A 108 -11.13 -10.01 6.04
N ARG A 109 -9.81 -10.11 5.84
CA ARG A 109 -8.80 -10.14 6.89
C ARG A 109 -8.04 -8.83 6.99
N VAL A 110 -8.06 -8.26 8.19
CA VAL A 110 -7.20 -7.14 8.58
C VAL A 110 -5.81 -7.67 8.91
N ILE A 111 -4.86 -7.48 8.00
CA ILE A 111 -3.45 -7.83 8.23
C ILE A 111 -2.57 -6.60 8.07
N ARG A 112 -1.89 -6.24 9.16
CA ARG A 112 -0.83 -5.24 9.14
C ARG A 112 0.37 -5.77 8.36
N LEU A 113 0.70 -5.10 7.27
CA LEU A 113 1.94 -5.35 6.54
C LEU A 113 3.13 -4.97 7.43
N PRO A 114 4.22 -5.75 7.45
CA PRO A 114 5.42 -5.38 8.20
C PRO A 114 5.91 -3.98 7.81
N TYR A 115 6.33 -3.16 8.78
CA TYR A 115 6.80 -1.77 8.62
C TYR A 115 5.76 -0.73 8.16
N LEU A 116 4.74 -1.09 7.36
CA LEU A 116 3.66 -0.17 6.98
C LEU A 116 2.50 -0.19 7.99
N GLY A 117 2.20 -1.35 8.55
CA GLY A 117 1.03 -1.57 9.39
C GLY A 117 1.04 -0.83 10.73
N ASP A 118 2.21 -0.42 11.21
CA ASP A 118 2.38 0.32 12.47
C ASP A 118 2.12 1.84 12.29
N HIS A 119 1.89 2.27 11.05
CA HIS A 119 1.67 3.67 10.70
C HIS A 119 0.26 3.96 10.20
N VAL A 120 -0.59 2.93 10.09
CA VAL A 120 -1.97 3.04 9.62
C VAL A 120 -2.77 4.00 10.50
N GLU A 121 -2.59 3.95 11.82
CA GLU A 121 -3.30 4.84 12.75
C GLU A 121 -2.86 6.30 12.66
N ARG A 122 -1.67 6.58 12.10
CA ARG A 122 -1.13 7.94 12.00
C ARG A 122 -1.72 8.72 10.83
N ILE A 123 -2.42 8.05 9.93
CA ILE A 123 -3.06 8.68 8.79
C ILE A 123 -4.38 9.33 9.26
N PRO A 124 -4.60 10.64 9.04
CA PRO A 124 -5.69 11.38 9.68
C PRO A 124 -7.07 11.26 9.00
N PHE A 125 -7.20 10.45 7.93
CA PHE A 125 -8.45 10.27 7.17
C PHE A 125 -9.18 9.01 7.63
#